data_AF-A0AB34B6N1-F1
#
_entry.id   AF-A0AB34B6N1-F1
#
_cell.length_a   1.000
_cell.length_b   1.000
_cell.length_c   1.000
_cell.angle_alpha   90.00
_cell.angle_beta   90.00
_cell.angle_gamma   90.00
#
_symmetry.space_group_name_H-M   'P 1'
#
loop_
_entity.id
_entity.type
_entity.pdbx_description
1 polymer ?
#
loop_
_entity_poly.entity_id
_entity_poly.type
_entity_poly.pdbx_seq_one_letter_code
_entity_poly.pdbx_strand_id
1 'polypeptide(L)'
;MKKLIGIATAAVFGLGIFTSSANAETVVTTDVLNVRENPTTESKVVGKLLNGNKIDVQNTENGWSKVTLDGKDAFVSAEFTKSIYYVTANVLNVRAEANTNSEVLGKLKKDDVIETTNQVQNEWLQFEYNGKTAYVHVPFLTGTAPVIEKQETTAPAKAEAPAKAQTPVAQAKPAAKPAVKAAETSEPSGGRELTVVATAYTAHPSENGGTYGGRVLTAMGHDLTANPNMKMIAVDPKVIPLGSKVWVEGYGEAIAGDTGGAIKGNRIDILLGSDSAAQKWGRKTVKVKILK
;
A
#
# COMPACT_ATOMS: atom_id res chain seq x y z
N MET A 1 -45.91 -5.63 41.03
CA MET A 1 -45.05 -6.74 41.50
C MET A 1 -44.96 -7.81 40.42
N LYS A 2 -43.74 -8.29 40.11
CA LYS A 2 -43.30 -9.46 39.30
C LYS A 2 -41.97 -9.06 38.63
N LYS A 3 -40.91 -8.94 39.44
CA LYS A 3 -39.88 -9.97 39.76
C LYS A 3 -38.94 -10.23 38.57
N LEU A 4 -37.68 -9.83 38.75
CA LEU A 4 -36.57 -10.21 37.88
C LEU A 4 -36.33 -11.73 37.97
N ILE A 5 -35.94 -12.34 36.85
CA ILE A 5 -35.14 -13.57 36.83
C ILE A 5 -34.05 -13.33 35.79
N GLY A 6 -32.81 -13.18 36.27
CA GLY A 6 -31.64 -13.20 35.41
C GLY A 6 -31.20 -14.64 35.15
N ILE A 7 -30.72 -14.92 33.95
CA ILE A 7 -30.00 -16.15 33.62
C ILE A 7 -28.72 -15.72 32.92
N ALA A 8 -27.64 -15.59 33.68
CA ALA A 8 -26.30 -15.41 33.12
C ALA A 8 -25.76 -16.78 32.71
N THR A 9 -25.95 -17.14 31.44
CA THR A 9 -25.44 -18.41 30.91
C THR A 9 -23.94 -18.27 30.68
N ALA A 10 -23.14 -18.63 31.68
CA ALA A 10 -21.69 -18.74 31.56
C ALA A 10 -21.35 -19.88 30.57
N ALA A 11 -20.98 -19.52 29.34
CA ALA A 11 -20.47 -20.48 28.38
C ALA A 11 -19.08 -20.96 28.82
N VAL A 12 -19.02 -22.19 29.32
CA VAL A 12 -17.75 -22.88 29.59
C VAL A 12 -17.10 -23.23 28.24
N PHE A 13 -16.23 -22.35 27.75
CA PHE A 13 -15.33 -22.70 26.66
C PHE A 13 -14.25 -23.63 27.19
N GLY A 14 -14.34 -24.90 26.83
CA GLY A 14 -13.30 -25.88 27.10
C GLY A 14 -12.00 -25.53 26.37
N LEU A 15 -10.90 -26.16 26.77
CA LEU A 15 -9.61 -26.08 26.09
C LEU A 15 -9.70 -26.73 24.70
N GLY A 16 -10.24 -25.98 23.74
CA GLY A 16 -10.11 -26.25 22.31
C GLY A 16 -8.73 -25.86 21.85
N ILE A 17 -8.06 -26.79 21.18
CA ILE A 17 -6.72 -26.63 20.61
C ILE A 17 -6.70 -25.38 19.72
N PHE A 18 -5.78 -24.44 19.97
CA PHE A 18 -5.65 -23.23 19.16
C PHE A 18 -5.29 -23.60 17.72
N THR A 19 -6.24 -23.46 16.80
CA THR A 19 -5.99 -23.56 15.36
C THR A 19 -5.15 -22.37 14.91
N SER A 20 -4.28 -22.58 13.93
CA SER A 20 -3.32 -21.58 13.49
C SER A 20 -4.01 -20.45 12.71
N SER A 21 -4.37 -19.37 13.39
CA SER A 21 -4.77 -18.13 12.73
C SER A 21 -3.63 -17.62 11.85
N ALA A 22 -3.87 -17.54 10.55
CA ALA A 22 -3.07 -16.69 9.68
C ALA A 22 -3.40 -15.24 10.03
N ASN A 23 -2.64 -14.64 10.94
CA ASN A 23 -2.83 -13.23 11.31
C ASN A 23 -2.56 -12.36 10.08
N ALA A 24 -3.64 -11.83 9.49
CA ALA A 24 -3.58 -10.93 8.35
C ALA A 24 -3.34 -9.50 8.78
N GLU A 25 -2.50 -8.81 8.01
CA GLU A 25 -2.35 -7.38 8.13
C GLU A 25 -3.67 -6.71 7.71
N THR A 26 -4.24 -5.89 8.59
CA THR A 26 -5.46 -5.15 8.31
C THR A 26 -5.13 -3.70 7.99
N VAL A 27 -5.63 -3.17 6.89
CA VAL A 27 -5.42 -1.79 6.45
C VAL A 27 -6.70 -0.97 6.54
N VAL A 28 -6.58 0.30 6.91
CA VAL A 28 -7.68 1.28 6.82
C VAL A 28 -7.93 1.65 5.36
N THR A 29 -9.20 1.80 4.97
CA THR A 29 -9.62 2.04 3.57
C THR A 29 -10.29 3.40 3.32
N THR A 30 -10.53 4.16 4.39
CA THR A 30 -11.14 5.50 4.35
C THR A 30 -10.12 6.57 4.69
N ASP A 31 -10.30 7.79 4.18
CA ASP A 31 -9.37 8.91 4.36
C ASP A 31 -9.08 9.21 5.84
N VAL A 32 -10.09 9.13 6.70
CA VAL A 32 -9.96 9.29 8.16
C VAL A 32 -10.89 8.33 8.90
N LEU A 33 -10.32 7.36 9.61
CA LEU A 33 -11.01 6.46 10.52
C LEU A 33 -10.80 6.92 11.97
N ASN A 34 -11.88 7.20 12.70
CA ASN A 34 -11.79 7.53 14.12
C ASN A 34 -11.52 6.27 14.95
N VAL A 35 -10.50 6.32 15.80
CA VAL A 35 -10.23 5.32 16.85
C VAL A 35 -10.95 5.74 18.11
N ARG A 36 -11.68 4.82 18.74
CA ARG A 36 -12.64 5.11 19.80
C ARG A 36 -12.42 4.30 21.06
N GLU A 37 -12.85 4.86 22.19
CA GLU A 37 -12.72 4.25 23.52
C GLU A 37 -13.63 3.03 23.71
N ASN A 38 -14.77 2.98 23.00
CA ASN A 38 -15.73 1.87 23.03
C ASN A 38 -16.22 1.56 21.59
N PRO A 39 -16.78 0.36 21.33
CA PRO A 39 -17.32 -0.01 20.02
C PRO A 39 -18.68 0.65 19.72
N THR A 40 -18.75 1.99 19.76
CA THR A 40 -19.94 2.80 19.45
C THR A 40 -19.57 4.15 18.83
N THR A 41 -20.44 4.71 17.98
CA THR A 41 -20.27 6.04 17.36
C THR A 41 -20.35 7.20 18.33
N GLU A 42 -20.97 7.00 19.49
CA GLU A 42 -21.16 8.03 20.52
C GLU A 42 -20.00 8.08 21.52
N SER A 43 -19.14 7.06 21.52
CA SER A 43 -17.99 7.02 22.42
C SER A 43 -16.88 7.98 22.01
N LYS A 44 -16.07 8.39 23.00
CA LYS A 44 -14.96 9.32 22.82
C LYS A 44 -13.99 8.84 21.74
N VAL A 45 -13.65 9.75 20.82
CA VAL A 45 -12.54 9.56 19.88
C VAL A 45 -11.23 9.73 20.65
N VAL A 46 -10.42 8.67 20.67
CA VAL A 46 -9.12 8.60 21.37
C VAL A 46 -7.94 8.67 20.41
N GLY A 47 -8.17 8.48 19.11
CA GLY A 47 -7.16 8.60 18.07
C GLY A 47 -7.79 8.70 16.69
N LYS A 48 -6.96 8.81 15.65
CA LYS A 48 -7.37 8.74 14.25
C LYS A 48 -6.34 7.94 13.47
N LEU A 49 -6.83 7.17 12.51
CA LEU A 49 -6.05 6.48 11.49
C LEU A 49 -6.44 7.09 10.13
N LEU A 50 -5.52 7.04 9.19
CA LEU A 50 -5.69 7.50 7.82
C LEU A 50 -5.74 6.30 6.86
N ASN A 51 -6.17 6.55 5.63
CA ASN A 51 -6.18 5.52 4.57
C ASN A 51 -4.80 4.85 4.43
N GLY A 52 -4.78 3.53 4.30
CA GLY A 52 -3.58 2.71 4.24
C GLY A 52 -2.90 2.42 5.59
N ASN A 53 -3.32 3.02 6.71
CA ASN A 53 -2.74 2.66 8.01
C ASN A 53 -2.98 1.18 8.31
N LYS A 54 -1.88 0.47 8.54
CA LYS A 54 -1.87 -0.92 9.02
C LYS A 54 -2.21 -0.94 10.50
N ILE A 55 -3.11 -1.84 10.90
CA ILE A 55 -3.57 -2.07 12.27
C ILE A 55 -3.51 -3.55 12.60
N ASP A 56 -3.11 -3.85 13.84
CA ASP A 56 -3.24 -5.18 14.42
C ASP A 56 -4.64 -5.31 15.03
N VAL A 57 -5.44 -6.23 14.49
CA VAL A 57 -6.83 -6.46 14.90
C VAL A 57 -6.89 -7.72 15.75
N GLN A 58 -7.18 -7.56 17.04
CA GLN A 58 -7.28 -8.66 17.99
C GLN A 58 -8.55 -9.50 17.76
N ASN A 59 -9.66 -8.84 17.42
CA ASN A 59 -10.98 -9.45 17.22
C ASN A 59 -11.88 -8.45 16.47
N THR A 60 -12.94 -8.92 15.81
CA THR A 60 -13.99 -8.07 15.22
C THR A 60 -15.37 -8.61 15.59
N GLU A 61 -16.15 -7.82 16.31
CA GLU A 61 -17.50 -8.18 16.76
C GLU A 61 -18.47 -7.04 16.48
N ASN A 62 -19.69 -7.36 16.04
CA ASN A 62 -20.78 -6.41 15.83
C ASN A 62 -20.41 -5.18 14.97
N GLY A 63 -19.53 -5.36 13.97
CA GLY A 63 -19.04 -4.30 13.09
C GLY A 63 -17.86 -3.47 13.62
N TRP A 64 -17.31 -3.81 14.80
CA TRP A 64 -16.17 -3.11 15.40
C TRP A 64 -14.96 -4.01 15.55
N SER A 65 -13.83 -3.57 15.02
CA SER A 65 -12.53 -4.21 15.22
C SER A 65 -11.86 -3.66 16.47
N LYS A 66 -11.45 -4.55 17.36
CA LYS A 66 -10.66 -4.24 18.55
C LYS A 66 -9.18 -4.15 18.16
N VAL A 67 -8.53 -3.03 18.50
CA VAL A 67 -7.13 -2.72 18.21
C VAL A 67 -6.42 -2.26 19.49
N THR A 68 -5.09 -2.18 19.45
CA THR A 68 -4.30 -1.55 20.53
C THR A 68 -3.76 -0.20 20.10
N LEU A 69 -4.00 0.84 20.90
CA LEU A 69 -3.43 2.17 20.73
C LEU A 69 -2.74 2.59 22.04
N ASP A 70 -1.47 2.97 21.98
CA ASP A 70 -0.66 3.37 23.15
C ASP A 70 -0.71 2.37 24.33
N GLY A 71 -0.75 1.07 24.02
CA GLY A 71 -0.84 -0.01 25.01
C GLY A 71 -2.22 -0.17 25.67
N LYS A 72 -3.27 0.46 25.13
CA LYS A 72 -4.66 0.36 25.60
C LYS A 72 -5.56 -0.21 24.52
N ASP A 73 -6.62 -0.87 24.96
CA ASP A 73 -7.70 -1.32 24.08
C ASP A 73 -8.44 -0.12 23.49
N ALA A 74 -8.68 -0.17 22.18
CA ALA A 74 -9.49 0.79 21.45
C ALA A 74 -10.23 0.11 20.28
N PHE A 75 -11.15 0.83 19.66
CA PHE A 75 -12.08 0.27 18.68
C PHE A 75 -12.16 1.13 17.41
N VAL A 76 -12.25 0.47 16.26
CA VAL A 76 -12.46 1.09 14.95
C VAL A 76 -13.62 0.39 14.23
N SER A 77 -14.33 1.10 13.35
CA SER A 77 -15.38 0.45 12.55
C SER A 77 -14.73 -0.44 11.48
N ALA A 78 -15.16 -1.70 11.44
CA ALA A 78 -14.64 -2.71 10.52
C ALA A 78 -15.07 -2.48 9.06
N GLU A 79 -16.09 -1.65 8.82
CA GLU A 79 -16.52 -1.27 7.47
C GLU A 79 -15.45 -0.48 6.70
N PHE A 80 -14.53 0.17 7.44
CA PHE A 80 -13.45 1.00 6.91
C PHE A 80 -12.08 0.32 7.05
N THR A 81 -12.05 -1.00 7.22
CA THR A 81 -10.83 -1.79 7.33
C THR A 81 -10.90 -3.03 6.44
N LYS A 82 -9.75 -3.46 5.91
CA LYS A 82 -9.64 -4.69 5.09
C LYS A 82 -8.43 -5.50 5.55
N SER A 83 -8.66 -6.75 5.91
CA SER A 83 -7.62 -7.75 6.09
C SER A 83 -7.10 -8.21 4.73
N ILE A 84 -5.78 -8.26 4.57
CA ILE A 84 -5.11 -8.71 3.34
C ILE A 84 -4.48 -10.09 3.58
N TYR A 85 -4.86 -11.05 2.74
CA TYR A 85 -4.29 -12.39 2.71
C TYR A 85 -3.68 -12.69 1.34
N TYR A 86 -2.61 -13.49 1.32
CA TYR A 86 -1.96 -13.98 0.11
C TYR A 86 -2.10 -15.50 0.04
N VAL A 87 -2.41 -16.03 -1.14
CA VAL A 87 -2.59 -17.47 -1.35
C VAL A 87 -1.24 -18.19 -1.42
N THR A 88 -1.02 -19.19 -0.57
CA THR A 88 0.24 -19.98 -0.53
C THR A 88 0.20 -21.22 -1.42
N ALA A 89 -1.00 -21.74 -1.74
CA ALA A 89 -1.19 -22.91 -2.58
C ALA A 89 -1.14 -22.58 -4.07
N ASN A 90 -0.52 -23.47 -4.88
CA ASN A 90 -0.49 -23.34 -6.35
C ASN A 90 -1.88 -23.17 -6.98
N VAL A 91 -2.88 -23.85 -6.41
CA VAL A 91 -4.31 -23.70 -6.75
C VAL A 91 -5.11 -23.83 -5.46
N LEU A 92 -5.95 -22.84 -5.17
CA LEU A 92 -6.89 -22.81 -4.04
C LEU A 92 -8.32 -22.70 -4.57
N ASN A 93 -9.20 -23.64 -4.21
CA ASN A 93 -10.60 -23.59 -4.63
C ASN A 93 -11.37 -22.54 -3.81
N VAL A 94 -12.10 -21.66 -4.51
CA VAL A 94 -13.08 -20.72 -3.95
C VAL A 94 -14.43 -21.42 -3.90
N ARG A 95 -15.12 -21.35 -2.77
CA ARG A 95 -16.31 -22.16 -2.48
C ARG A 95 -17.54 -21.37 -2.08
N ALA A 96 -18.72 -21.95 -2.32
CA ALA A 96 -20.01 -21.36 -1.97
C ALA A 96 -20.31 -21.39 -0.47
N GLU A 97 -19.73 -22.34 0.28
CA GLU A 97 -19.90 -22.47 1.73
C GLU A 97 -18.57 -22.85 2.40
N ALA A 98 -18.47 -22.59 3.71
CA ALA A 98 -17.35 -22.92 4.58
C ALA A 98 -17.20 -24.44 4.87
N ASN A 99 -17.12 -25.26 3.82
CA ASN A 99 -16.85 -26.70 3.90
C ASN A 99 -16.21 -27.22 2.59
N THR A 100 -15.62 -28.42 2.64
CA THR A 100 -14.88 -29.03 1.51
C THR A 100 -15.76 -29.69 0.44
N ASN A 101 -17.07 -29.82 0.67
CA ASN A 101 -18.02 -30.53 -0.19
C ASN A 101 -18.93 -29.59 -1.01
N SER A 102 -18.94 -28.30 -0.67
CA SER A 102 -19.73 -27.27 -1.34
C SER A 102 -19.23 -26.94 -2.76
N GLU A 103 -20.10 -26.31 -3.55
CA GLU A 103 -19.83 -25.88 -4.93
C GLU A 103 -18.53 -25.06 -5.02
N VAL A 104 -17.71 -25.36 -6.03
CA VAL A 104 -16.49 -24.61 -6.34
C VAL A 104 -16.86 -23.47 -7.30
N LEU A 105 -16.96 -22.25 -6.76
CA LEU A 105 -17.28 -21.03 -7.50
C LEU A 105 -16.11 -20.52 -8.36
N GLY A 106 -14.88 -20.92 -8.04
CA GLY A 106 -13.69 -20.42 -8.71
C GLY A 106 -12.40 -21.02 -8.17
N LYS A 107 -11.26 -20.49 -8.64
CA LYS A 107 -9.93 -20.90 -8.23
C LYS A 107 -9.01 -19.68 -8.16
N LEU A 108 -8.27 -19.57 -7.06
CA LEU A 108 -7.13 -18.67 -6.91
C LEU A 108 -5.84 -19.46 -7.13
N LYS A 109 -4.76 -18.76 -7.45
CA LYS A 109 -3.41 -19.28 -7.65
C LYS A 109 -2.50 -18.79 -6.53
N LYS A 110 -1.30 -19.37 -6.45
CA LYS A 110 -0.26 -18.87 -5.54
C LYS A 110 0.01 -17.38 -5.80
N ASP A 111 0.22 -16.64 -4.72
CA ASP A 111 0.48 -15.20 -4.65
C ASP A 111 -0.70 -14.29 -5.06
N ASP A 112 -1.88 -14.86 -5.39
CA ASP A 112 -3.12 -14.10 -5.51
C ASP A 112 -3.49 -13.45 -4.17
N VAL A 113 -4.05 -12.24 -4.24
CA VAL A 113 -4.41 -11.42 -3.06
C VAL A 113 -5.91 -11.52 -2.79
N ILE A 114 -6.27 -11.69 -1.52
CA ILE A 114 -7.64 -11.65 -1.01
C ILE A 114 -7.75 -10.48 -0.04
N GLU A 115 -8.65 -9.55 -0.36
CA GLU A 115 -9.08 -8.49 0.54
C GLU A 115 -10.44 -8.86 1.15
N THR A 116 -10.61 -8.71 2.46
CA THR A 116 -11.92 -8.91 3.11
C THR A 116 -12.09 -8.06 4.36
N THR A 117 -13.32 -7.67 4.65
CA THR A 117 -13.73 -7.03 5.91
C THR A 117 -14.10 -8.07 7.00
N ASN A 118 -14.09 -9.37 6.65
CA ASN A 118 -14.56 -10.45 7.51
C ASN A 118 -13.38 -11.18 8.19
N GLN A 119 -13.62 -11.65 9.41
CA GLN A 119 -12.67 -12.49 10.14
C GLN A 119 -12.74 -13.96 9.72
N VAL A 120 -11.70 -14.70 10.07
CA VAL A 120 -11.67 -16.17 9.95
C VAL A 120 -12.70 -16.78 10.92
N GLN A 121 -13.49 -17.73 10.42
CA GLN A 121 -14.39 -18.56 11.24
C GLN A 121 -14.21 -20.03 10.88
N ASN A 122 -13.96 -20.88 11.87
CA ASN A 122 -13.81 -22.33 11.70
C ASN A 122 -12.80 -22.73 10.59
N GLU A 123 -11.66 -22.05 10.51
CA GLU A 123 -10.60 -22.23 9.49
C GLU A 123 -11.00 -21.86 8.05
N TRP A 124 -12.15 -21.19 7.86
CA TRP A 124 -12.57 -20.59 6.59
C TRP A 124 -12.54 -19.06 6.66
N LEU A 125 -12.05 -18.43 5.60
CA LEU A 125 -12.13 -17.00 5.38
C LEU A 125 -13.30 -16.70 4.44
N GLN A 126 -14.24 -15.88 4.90
CA GLN A 126 -15.30 -15.33 4.06
C GLN A 126 -14.79 -14.08 3.32
N PHE A 127 -15.10 -13.94 2.04
CA PHE A 127 -14.75 -12.78 1.23
C PHE A 127 -15.75 -12.58 0.08
N GLU A 128 -15.64 -11.46 -0.64
CA GLU A 128 -16.41 -11.24 -1.87
C GLU A 128 -15.62 -11.78 -3.08
N TYR A 129 -16.28 -12.61 -3.90
CA TYR A 129 -15.73 -13.14 -5.14
C TYR A 129 -16.77 -12.99 -6.26
N ASN A 130 -16.47 -12.13 -7.24
CA ASN A 130 -17.35 -11.83 -8.38
C ASN A 130 -18.78 -11.42 -7.96
N GLY A 131 -18.91 -10.52 -6.97
CA GLY A 131 -20.21 -10.05 -6.46
C GLY A 131 -20.99 -11.06 -5.61
N LYS A 132 -20.36 -12.17 -5.18
CA LYS A 132 -20.97 -13.19 -4.31
C LYS A 132 -20.13 -13.39 -3.04
N THR A 133 -20.80 -13.70 -1.94
CA THR A 133 -20.13 -14.24 -0.75
C THR A 133 -19.51 -15.60 -1.09
N ALA A 134 -18.22 -15.76 -0.77
CA ALA A 134 -17.48 -16.98 -1.01
C ALA A 134 -16.48 -17.27 0.11
N TYR A 135 -15.96 -18.50 0.13
CA TYR A 135 -15.11 -19.01 1.19
C TYR A 135 -13.84 -19.68 0.64
N VAL A 136 -12.74 -19.51 1.35
CA VAL A 136 -11.46 -20.22 1.13
C VAL A 136 -10.88 -20.73 2.45
N HIS A 137 -10.07 -21.77 2.38
CA HIS A 137 -9.53 -22.46 3.55
C HIS A 137 -8.20 -21.82 4.02
N VAL A 138 -8.17 -21.38 5.28
CA VAL A 138 -7.13 -20.48 5.84
C VAL A 138 -5.73 -21.07 5.90
N PRO A 139 -5.51 -22.39 6.13
CA PRO A 139 -4.19 -23.02 5.99
C PRO A 139 -3.49 -22.86 4.63
N PHE A 140 -4.19 -22.37 3.59
CA PHE A 140 -3.61 -22.01 2.28
C PHE A 140 -3.44 -20.51 2.07
N LEU A 141 -3.49 -19.73 3.16
CA LEU A 141 -3.33 -18.27 3.17
C LEU A 141 -2.19 -17.86 4.11
N THR A 142 -1.64 -16.68 3.88
CA THR A 142 -0.73 -15.99 4.80
C THR A 142 -1.04 -14.50 4.84
N GLY A 143 -0.85 -13.87 6.01
CA GLY A 143 -0.88 -12.40 6.13
C GLY A 143 0.42 -11.72 5.68
N THR A 144 1.48 -12.50 5.44
CA THR A 144 2.79 -11.97 5.02
C THR A 144 2.85 -11.89 3.50
N ALA A 145 3.10 -10.70 2.95
CA ALA A 145 3.31 -10.52 1.52
C ALA A 145 4.45 -11.40 1.00
N PRO A 146 4.31 -12.04 -0.18
CA PRO A 146 5.36 -12.88 -0.73
C PRO A 146 6.61 -12.05 -1.03
N VAL A 147 7.77 -12.56 -0.62
CA VAL A 147 9.07 -11.97 -0.95
C VAL A 147 9.30 -12.15 -2.44
N ILE A 148 9.26 -11.06 -3.20
CA ILE A 148 9.57 -11.07 -4.63
C ILE A 148 11.08 -11.31 -4.78
N GLU A 149 11.48 -12.58 -4.88
CA GLU A 149 12.83 -12.97 -5.21
C GLU A 149 13.20 -12.41 -6.60
N LYS A 150 14.15 -11.50 -6.57
CA LYS A 150 14.58 -10.73 -7.73
C LYS A 150 15.41 -11.63 -8.63
N GLN A 151 14.78 -12.27 -9.61
CA GLN A 151 15.49 -13.08 -10.60
C GLN A 151 16.53 -12.23 -11.34
N GLU A 152 17.80 -12.45 -11.05
CA GLU A 152 18.91 -11.86 -11.79
C GLU A 152 18.89 -12.41 -13.22
N THR A 153 18.49 -11.56 -14.16
CA THR A 153 18.62 -11.85 -15.58
C THR A 153 20.10 -11.74 -15.95
N THR A 154 20.79 -12.88 -15.97
CA THR A 154 22.15 -12.96 -16.51
C THR A 154 22.10 -12.64 -18.00
N ALA A 155 22.66 -11.47 -18.37
CA ALA A 155 22.71 -11.05 -19.76
C ALA A 155 23.65 -11.99 -20.56
N PRO A 156 23.19 -12.62 -21.66
CA PRO A 156 24.05 -13.43 -22.50
C PRO A 156 25.11 -12.57 -23.20
N ALA A 157 26.26 -13.19 -23.46
CA ALA A 157 27.47 -12.50 -23.86
C ALA A 157 27.40 -11.82 -25.24
N LYS A 158 28.20 -10.75 -25.34
CA LYS A 158 28.49 -9.94 -26.53
C LYS A 158 28.93 -10.79 -27.73
N ALA A 159 28.25 -10.63 -28.87
CA ALA A 159 28.72 -11.05 -30.20
C ALA A 159 28.84 -9.82 -31.12
N GLU A 160 29.76 -9.87 -32.08
CA GLU A 160 30.18 -8.71 -32.88
C GLU A 160 29.22 -8.31 -34.01
N ALA A 161 29.34 -7.05 -34.44
CA ALA A 161 28.69 -6.52 -35.63
C ALA A 161 29.40 -6.96 -36.92
N PRO A 162 28.75 -6.78 -38.09
CA PRO A 162 29.19 -5.65 -38.91
C PRO A 162 28.04 -4.76 -39.42
N ALA A 163 28.40 -3.58 -39.92
CA ALA A 163 27.47 -2.48 -40.24
C ALA A 163 27.39 -2.14 -41.74
N LYS A 164 26.41 -1.26 -42.05
CA LYS A 164 26.09 -0.54 -43.33
C LYS A 164 24.93 -1.16 -44.14
N ALA A 165 24.00 -0.39 -44.72
CA ALA A 165 23.65 1.03 -44.57
C ALA A 165 22.28 1.36 -45.25
N GLN A 166 21.80 2.59 -45.05
CA GLN A 166 20.81 3.36 -45.86
C GLN A 166 19.30 3.27 -45.51
N THR A 167 18.76 4.43 -45.13
CA THR A 167 17.36 4.92 -45.26
C THR A 167 17.30 5.85 -46.51
N PRO A 168 16.21 6.59 -46.87
CA PRO A 168 14.85 6.69 -46.30
C PRO A 168 13.66 6.67 -47.32
N VAL A 169 12.42 6.56 -46.84
CA VAL A 169 11.21 7.15 -47.49
C VAL A 169 10.24 7.62 -46.38
N ALA A 170 9.43 8.66 -46.63
CA ALA A 170 8.60 9.34 -45.62
C ALA A 170 7.11 9.46 -46.04
N GLN A 171 6.29 10.00 -45.12
CA GLN A 171 4.90 10.49 -45.29
C GLN A 171 3.78 9.41 -45.36
N ALA A 172 2.57 9.56 -44.80
CA ALA A 172 1.95 10.66 -44.03
C ALA A 172 0.81 10.18 -43.09
N LYS A 173 0.28 11.08 -42.24
CA LYS A 173 -0.92 10.93 -41.37
C LYS A 173 -1.98 12.00 -41.73
N PRO A 174 -3.28 11.66 -41.75
CA PRO A 174 -4.32 12.35 -40.93
C PRO A 174 -5.41 11.37 -40.39
N ALA A 175 -6.35 11.70 -39.49
CA ALA A 175 -6.39 12.65 -38.36
C ALA A 175 -7.59 12.35 -37.38
N ALA A 176 -7.44 12.78 -36.12
CA ALA A 176 -8.40 13.14 -35.04
C ALA A 176 -9.94 12.88 -35.17
N LYS A 177 -10.67 12.54 -34.08
CA LYS A 177 -11.12 13.41 -32.94
C LYS A 177 -11.90 12.57 -31.88
N PRO A 178 -12.30 13.08 -30.67
CA PRO A 178 -11.62 13.99 -29.72
C PRO A 178 -11.79 13.64 -28.19
N ALA A 179 -11.05 14.36 -27.31
CA ALA A 179 -11.21 14.48 -25.83
C ALA A 179 -10.91 13.21 -24.97
N VAL A 180 -10.32 13.30 -23.76
CA VAL A 180 -10.37 14.35 -22.72
C VAL A 180 -8.96 14.84 -22.29
N LYS A 181 -8.89 16.07 -21.74
CA LYS A 181 -7.68 16.85 -21.47
C LYS A 181 -7.14 16.64 -20.05
N ALA A 182 -5.97 16.01 -19.91
CA ALA A 182 -5.13 16.10 -18.70
C ALA A 182 -4.04 17.17 -18.90
N ALA A 183 -3.61 17.84 -17.82
CA ALA A 183 -2.61 18.90 -17.91
C ALA A 183 -1.19 18.33 -18.01
N GLU A 184 -0.61 18.34 -19.21
CA GLU A 184 0.81 18.02 -19.42
C GLU A 184 1.67 19.18 -18.91
N THR A 185 2.50 18.92 -17.91
CA THR A 185 3.53 19.86 -17.45
C THR A 185 4.72 19.80 -18.40
N SER A 186 4.79 20.74 -19.34
CA SER A 186 5.87 20.84 -20.34
C SER A 186 7.25 20.91 -19.68
N GLU A 187 8.21 20.19 -20.23
CA GLU A 187 9.59 20.16 -19.76
C GLU A 187 10.25 21.56 -19.82
N PRO A 188 10.84 22.08 -18.72
CA PRO A 188 11.39 23.42 -18.68
C PRO A 188 12.70 23.56 -19.48
N SER A 189 12.89 24.74 -20.08
CA SER A 189 14.09 25.12 -20.83
C SER A 189 15.14 25.76 -19.92
N GLY A 190 16.33 25.16 -19.84
CA GLY A 190 17.43 25.63 -18.99
C GLY A 190 17.53 24.86 -17.66
N GLY A 191 18.57 25.19 -16.88
CA GLY A 191 18.94 24.45 -15.66
C GLY A 191 20.04 23.41 -15.88
N ARG A 192 20.57 22.85 -14.78
CA ARG A 192 21.52 21.72 -14.84
C ARG A 192 20.72 20.43 -14.94
N GLU A 193 20.88 19.71 -16.05
CA GLU A 193 20.26 18.40 -16.25
C GLU A 193 21.14 17.28 -15.65
N LEU A 194 20.49 16.28 -15.07
CA LEU A 194 21.09 15.07 -14.50
C LEU A 194 20.25 13.85 -14.91
N THR A 195 20.90 12.76 -15.27
CA THR A 195 20.26 11.44 -15.36
C THR A 195 20.46 10.71 -14.03
N VAL A 196 19.38 10.30 -13.39
CA VAL A 196 19.39 9.69 -12.05
C VAL A 196 18.57 8.41 -12.01
N VAL A 197 18.84 7.56 -11.02
CA VAL A 197 17.92 6.50 -10.62
C VAL A 197 16.91 7.09 -9.64
N ALA A 198 15.62 7.08 -10.01
CA ALA A 198 14.52 7.42 -9.12
C ALA A 198 13.86 6.15 -8.57
N THR A 199 13.61 6.17 -7.26
CA THR A 199 12.62 5.34 -6.56
C THR A 199 11.48 6.25 -6.09
N ALA A 200 10.52 5.71 -5.34
CA ALA A 200 9.53 6.50 -4.61
C ALA A 200 9.40 6.03 -3.17
N TYR A 201 9.05 6.97 -2.30
CA TYR A 201 8.73 6.78 -0.89
C TYR A 201 7.41 7.48 -0.56
N THR A 202 6.87 7.19 0.61
CA THR A 202 5.61 7.76 1.11
C THR A 202 5.84 8.52 2.42
N ALA A 203 4.79 9.20 2.89
CA ALA A 203 4.78 9.81 4.23
C ALA A 203 4.63 8.77 5.37
N HIS A 204 4.77 7.46 5.10
CA HIS A 204 4.56 6.43 6.10
C HIS A 204 5.72 6.38 7.12
N PRO A 205 5.46 6.40 8.45
CA PRO A 205 6.51 6.46 9.46
C PRO A 205 7.60 5.39 9.37
N SER A 206 7.26 4.16 8.95
CA SER A 206 8.23 3.06 8.83
C SER A 206 9.27 3.28 7.72
N GLU A 207 8.93 4.02 6.66
CA GLU A 207 9.86 4.38 5.59
C GLU A 207 10.80 5.53 6.01
N ASN A 208 10.36 6.33 6.99
CA ASN A 208 10.99 7.58 7.39
C ASN A 208 11.69 7.50 8.78
N GLY A 209 11.89 6.29 9.30
CA GLY A 209 12.60 6.06 10.57
C GLY A 209 11.81 6.35 11.85
N GLY A 210 10.49 6.54 11.76
CA GLY A 210 9.60 6.79 12.89
C GLY A 210 8.78 8.08 12.74
N THR A 211 8.37 8.67 13.87
CA THR A 211 7.73 9.99 13.91
C THR A 211 8.38 10.88 14.94
N TYR A 212 8.34 12.20 14.70
CA TYR A 212 8.74 13.24 15.63
C TYR A 212 7.47 13.97 16.09
N GLY A 213 7.00 13.67 17.30
CA GLY A 213 5.74 14.24 17.82
C GLY A 213 4.51 13.84 17.01
N GLY A 214 4.47 12.60 16.48
CA GLY A 214 3.38 12.09 15.64
C GLY A 214 3.42 12.53 14.18
N ARG A 215 4.51 13.17 13.74
CA ARG A 215 4.69 13.66 12.36
C ARG A 215 5.91 13.03 11.68
N VAL A 216 5.80 12.79 10.39
CA VAL A 216 6.93 12.49 9.50
C VAL A 216 7.45 13.81 8.94
N LEU A 217 8.71 14.12 9.23
CA LEU A 217 9.35 15.37 8.86
C LEU A 217 10.51 15.09 7.88
N THR A 218 10.54 15.84 6.78
CA THR A 218 11.70 15.88 5.87
C THR A 218 12.94 16.47 6.55
N ALA A 219 14.11 16.30 5.93
CA ALA A 219 15.35 16.98 6.34
C ALA A 219 15.23 18.52 6.45
N MET A 220 14.33 19.17 5.69
CA MET A 220 14.02 20.60 5.80
C MET A 220 12.86 20.93 6.75
N GLY A 221 12.32 19.95 7.48
CA GLY A 221 11.25 20.15 8.47
C GLY A 221 9.83 20.25 7.91
N HIS A 222 9.62 20.01 6.61
CA HIS A 222 8.27 19.91 6.04
C HIS A 222 7.55 18.67 6.59
N ASP A 223 6.31 18.86 7.03
CA ASP A 223 5.42 17.82 7.57
C ASP A 223 4.74 17.05 6.44
N LEU A 224 5.22 15.83 6.21
CA LEU A 224 4.69 14.92 5.19
C LEU A 224 3.40 14.22 5.66
N THR A 225 3.19 14.07 6.97
CA THR A 225 1.94 13.51 7.52
C THR A 225 0.77 14.44 7.22
N ALA A 226 0.96 15.75 7.32
CA ALA A 226 -0.02 16.74 6.92
C ALA A 226 -0.08 16.97 5.39
N ASN A 227 1.00 16.70 4.66
CA ASN A 227 1.12 17.00 3.22
C ASN A 227 1.67 15.82 2.39
N PRO A 228 1.04 14.63 2.39
CA PRO A 228 1.60 13.42 1.78
C PRO A 228 1.71 13.50 0.25
N ASN A 229 1.02 14.44 -0.38
CA ASN A 229 1.07 14.70 -1.82
C ASN A 229 1.90 15.95 -2.20
N MET A 230 2.63 16.56 -1.25
CA MET A 230 3.50 17.68 -1.61
C MET A 230 4.60 17.21 -2.59
N LYS A 231 4.98 18.09 -3.52
CA LYS A 231 6.01 17.77 -4.50
C LYS A 231 7.39 17.87 -3.86
N MET A 232 7.81 16.78 -3.25
CA MET A 232 9.06 16.64 -2.49
C MET A 232 9.90 15.51 -3.07
N ILE A 233 11.22 15.70 -3.10
CA ILE A 233 12.17 14.62 -3.38
C ILE A 233 13.28 14.57 -2.33
N ALA A 234 13.70 13.35 -2.00
CA ALA A 234 14.91 13.08 -1.25
C ALA A 234 16.12 13.03 -2.20
N VAL A 235 17.24 13.64 -1.80
CA VAL A 235 18.45 13.81 -2.64
C VAL A 235 19.75 13.57 -1.89
N ASP A 236 20.86 13.49 -2.63
CA ASP A 236 22.20 13.76 -2.10
C ASP A 236 22.49 15.27 -2.19
N PRO A 237 22.65 15.99 -1.05
CA PRO A 237 22.92 17.43 -1.05
C PRO A 237 24.20 17.85 -1.79
N LYS A 238 25.14 16.93 -2.03
CA LYS A 238 26.36 17.19 -2.82
C LYS A 238 26.11 17.22 -4.33
N VAL A 239 24.98 16.67 -4.79
CA VAL A 239 24.61 16.57 -6.21
C VAL A 239 23.49 17.54 -6.54
N ILE A 240 22.45 17.59 -5.70
CA ILE A 240 21.32 18.52 -5.78
C ILE A 240 21.22 19.22 -4.40
N PRO A 241 21.54 20.51 -4.26
CA PRO A 241 21.46 21.21 -2.97
C PRO A 241 20.04 21.20 -2.40
N LEU A 242 19.92 21.08 -1.07
CA LEU A 242 18.62 21.19 -0.40
C LEU A 242 18.00 22.58 -0.62
N GLY A 243 16.68 22.61 -0.75
CA GLY A 243 15.90 23.81 -1.10
C GLY A 243 15.84 24.11 -2.60
N SER A 244 16.58 23.37 -3.44
CA SER A 244 16.50 23.55 -4.90
C SER A 244 15.11 23.23 -5.42
N LYS A 245 14.58 24.07 -6.31
CA LYS A 245 13.47 23.68 -7.19
C LYS A 245 14.01 22.79 -8.29
N VAL A 246 13.29 21.72 -8.60
CA VAL A 246 13.64 20.76 -9.65
C VAL A 246 12.42 20.44 -10.50
N TRP A 247 12.65 19.99 -11.73
CA TRP A 247 11.67 19.25 -12.52
C TRP A 247 12.16 17.82 -12.70
N VAL A 248 11.28 16.84 -12.49
CA VAL A 248 11.57 15.41 -12.60
C VAL A 248 10.69 14.81 -13.69
N GLU A 249 11.30 14.15 -14.66
CA GLU A 249 10.62 13.49 -15.78
C GLU A 249 9.55 12.50 -15.28
N GLY A 250 8.31 12.68 -15.74
CA GLY A 250 7.15 11.86 -15.33
C GLY A 250 6.56 12.20 -13.95
N TYR A 251 7.16 13.10 -13.16
CA TYR A 251 6.64 13.51 -11.84
C TYR A 251 6.31 15.01 -11.75
N GLY A 252 6.96 15.86 -12.55
CA GLY A 252 6.74 17.31 -12.62
C GLY A 252 7.70 18.12 -11.75
N GLU A 253 7.32 19.37 -11.46
CA GLU A 253 8.08 20.24 -10.55
C GLU A 253 8.01 19.77 -9.09
N ALA A 254 9.12 19.90 -8.36
CA ALA A 254 9.26 19.51 -6.96
C ALA A 254 10.35 20.32 -6.23
N ILE A 255 10.38 20.17 -4.90
CA ILE A 255 11.40 20.70 -4.01
C ILE A 255 12.35 19.56 -3.62
N ALA A 256 13.65 19.77 -3.77
CA ALA A 256 14.67 18.91 -3.17
C ALA A 256 14.83 19.28 -1.70
N GLY A 257 13.94 18.80 -0.83
CA GLY A 257 13.86 19.21 0.58
C GLY A 257 14.09 18.09 1.59
N ASP A 258 14.45 16.90 1.12
CA ASP A 258 14.61 15.72 1.97
C ASP A 258 15.91 14.95 1.69
N THR A 259 16.27 14.03 2.59
CA THR A 259 17.47 13.18 2.44
C THR A 259 17.24 11.78 3.01
N GLY A 260 17.79 10.75 2.37
CA GLY A 260 17.76 9.38 2.88
C GLY A 260 19.16 8.77 3.03
N GLY A 261 19.29 7.76 3.90
CA GLY A 261 20.55 7.02 4.08
C GLY A 261 21.04 6.36 2.79
N ALA A 262 20.13 5.74 2.03
CA ALA A 262 20.40 5.11 0.74
C ALA A 262 20.47 6.10 -0.45
N ILE A 263 20.06 7.36 -0.26
CA ILE A 263 20.00 8.37 -1.33
C ILE A 263 21.35 9.10 -1.40
N LYS A 264 22.21 8.64 -2.33
CA LYS A 264 23.59 9.07 -2.50
C LYS A 264 23.94 9.13 -3.99
N GLY A 265 24.74 10.11 -4.40
CA GLY A 265 25.13 10.33 -5.79
C GLY A 265 23.93 10.65 -6.71
N ASN A 266 23.93 10.11 -7.92
CA ASN A 266 22.85 10.28 -8.92
C ASN A 266 21.64 9.37 -8.63
N ARG A 267 21.12 9.44 -7.40
CA ARG A 267 19.88 8.79 -6.96
C ARG A 267 18.97 9.81 -6.31
N ILE A 268 17.67 9.69 -6.56
CA ILE A 268 16.63 10.42 -5.84
C ILE A 268 15.55 9.45 -5.36
N ASP A 269 14.76 9.90 -4.39
CA ASP A 269 13.48 9.29 -4.03
C ASP A 269 12.38 10.33 -4.18
N ILE A 270 11.26 10.00 -4.82
CA ILE A 270 10.14 10.94 -4.97
C ILE A 270 9.04 10.67 -3.95
N LEU A 271 8.46 11.72 -3.36
CA LEU A 271 7.32 11.57 -2.46
C LEU A 271 6.05 11.30 -3.26
N LEU A 272 5.36 10.22 -2.94
CA LEU A 272 4.01 9.91 -3.44
C LEU A 272 3.07 9.63 -2.28
N GLY A 273 1.85 10.17 -2.35
CA GLY A 273 0.88 10.09 -1.25
C GLY A 273 0.20 8.74 -1.06
N SER A 274 0.69 7.66 -1.68
CA SER A 274 0.25 6.28 -1.39
C SER A 274 1.25 5.25 -1.90
N ASP A 275 1.31 4.11 -1.22
CA ASP A 275 2.12 2.95 -1.60
C ASP A 275 1.75 2.47 -3.01
N SER A 276 0.46 2.49 -3.38
CA SER A 276 0.01 2.13 -4.73
C SER A 276 0.64 3.03 -5.80
N ALA A 277 0.76 4.34 -5.53
CA ALA A 277 1.45 5.26 -6.43
C ALA A 277 2.96 4.99 -6.45
N ALA A 278 3.59 4.72 -5.31
CA ALA A 278 5.02 4.37 -5.22
C ALA A 278 5.36 3.07 -5.98
N GLN A 279 4.54 2.03 -5.86
CA GLN A 279 4.70 0.78 -6.60
C GLN A 279 4.47 0.96 -8.11
N LYS A 280 3.44 1.72 -8.52
CA LYS A 280 3.20 2.08 -9.94
C LYS A 280 4.32 2.95 -10.51
N TRP A 281 4.96 3.78 -9.69
CA TRP A 281 6.13 4.54 -10.10
C TRP A 281 7.33 3.61 -10.34
N GLY A 282 7.56 2.68 -9.41
CA GLY A 282 8.64 1.70 -9.45
C GLY A 282 10.04 2.32 -9.37
N ARG A 283 11.07 1.52 -9.66
CA ARG A 283 12.44 2.01 -9.83
C ARG A 283 12.74 2.21 -11.31
N LYS A 284 13.13 3.41 -11.71
CA LYS A 284 13.45 3.75 -13.10
C LYS A 284 14.51 4.84 -13.21
N THR A 285 15.14 4.91 -14.38
CA THR A 285 16.05 6.00 -14.74
C THR A 285 15.23 7.16 -15.28
N VAL A 286 15.47 8.37 -14.77
CA VAL A 286 14.74 9.59 -15.17
C VAL A 286 15.71 10.77 -15.32
N LYS A 287 15.30 11.77 -16.09
CA LYS A 287 15.91 13.09 -16.11
C LYS A 287 15.42 13.95 -14.95
N VAL A 288 16.35 14.71 -14.37
CA VAL A 288 16.09 15.77 -13.40
C VAL A 288 16.74 17.06 -13.88
N LYS A 289 16.00 18.16 -13.85
CA LYS A 289 16.52 19.51 -14.12
C LYS A 289 16.51 20.32 -12.84
N ILE A 290 17.66 20.83 -12.43
CA ILE A 290 17.77 21.80 -11.34
C ILE A 290 17.41 23.18 -11.90
N LEU A 291 16.31 23.75 -11.40
CA LEU A 291 15.78 25.04 -11.81
C LEU A 291 16.49 26.16 -11.03
N LYS A 292 16.56 27.35 -11.64
CA LYS A 292 17.11 28.57 -11.02
C LYS A 292 15.99 29.44 -10.46
#